data_AF-X1E4R8-F1
#
_entry.id   AF-X1E4R8-F1
#
_cell.length_a   1.000
_cell.length_b   1.000
_cell.length_c   1.000
_cell.angle_alpha   90.00
_cell.angle_beta   90.00
_cell.angle_gamma   90.00
#
_symmetry.space_group_name_H-M   'P 1'
#
loop_
_entity.id
_entity.type
_entity.pdbx_description
1 polymer ?
#
loop_
_entity_poly.entity_id
_entity_poly.type
_entity_poly.pdbx_seq_one_letter_code
_entity_poly.pdbx_strand_id
1 'polypeptide(L)'
;VMEAVQFCRVSRACEMIAGRWLEKFDRLGNVAMIWISDTRKVFIGSVDALYYLLEPKIRADKDFEKATKEFGKDLENIFNKYAYTHWKTKEKFLPTIGSTIVLANDKTKRYEFVKGGWDMYGNLYFDKILEVYDLMFGELNCLIQRLGYFKKKAGF
;
A
#
# COMPACT_ATOMS: atom_id res chain seq x y z
N VAL A 1 -1.00 20.28 4.33
CA VAL A 1 -0.62 19.34 5.42
C VAL A 1 -1.84 18.85 6.19
N MET A 2 -2.67 19.74 6.78
CA MET A 2 -3.85 19.29 7.54
C MET A 2 -4.83 18.42 6.75
N GLU A 3 -5.15 18.80 5.50
CA GLU A 3 -6.02 18.01 4.62
C GLU A 3 -5.41 16.64 4.30
N ALA A 4 -4.11 16.58 4.04
CA ALA A 4 -3.40 15.32 3.77
C ALA A 4 -3.41 14.39 5.00
N VAL A 5 -3.18 14.93 6.20
CA VAL A 5 -3.29 14.16 7.46
C VAL A 5 -4.72 13.65 7.66
N GLN A 6 -5.72 14.50 7.42
CA GLN A 6 -7.12 14.10 7.54
C GLN A 6 -7.47 13.01 6.52
N PHE A 7 -6.96 13.10 5.30
CA PHE A 7 -7.15 12.08 4.27
C PHE A 7 -6.54 10.75 4.69
N CYS A 8 -5.30 10.73 5.21
CA CYS A 8 -4.69 9.51 5.77
C CYS A 8 -5.53 8.89 6.90
N ARG A 9 -6.08 9.73 7.79
CA ARG A 9 -6.94 9.23 8.89
C ARG A 9 -8.24 8.61 8.37
N VAL A 10 -8.88 9.27 7.40
CA VAL A 10 -10.14 8.79 6.82
C VAL A 10 -9.90 7.51 6.02
N SER A 11 -8.85 7.45 5.20
CA SER A 11 -8.50 6.24 4.45
C SER A 11 -8.14 5.09 5.37
N ARG A 12 -7.44 5.36 6.49
CA ARG A 12 -7.10 4.34 7.49
C ARG A 12 -8.29 3.78 8.26
N ALA A 13 -9.33 4.60 8.47
CA ALA A 13 -10.53 4.22 9.20
C ALA A 13 -11.44 3.26 8.41
N CYS A 14 -11.25 3.17 7.09
CA CYS A 14 -11.95 2.21 6.24
C CYS A 14 -11.44 0.78 6.47
N GLU A 15 -12.28 -0.21 6.20
CA GLU A 15 -11.88 -1.61 6.18
C GLU A 15 -10.84 -1.83 5.07
N MET A 16 -9.76 -2.56 5.40
CA MET A 16 -8.60 -2.78 4.53
C MET A 16 -8.82 -4.03 3.68
N ILE A 17 -9.30 -3.84 2.45
CA ILE A 17 -9.75 -4.93 1.57
C ILE A 17 -9.15 -4.74 0.18
N ALA A 18 -8.82 -5.86 -0.45
CA ALA A 18 -8.49 -5.91 -1.87
C ALA A 18 -9.60 -5.32 -2.74
N GLY A 19 -9.20 -4.73 -3.88
CA GLY A 19 -10.14 -4.24 -4.88
C GLY A 19 -11.06 -5.36 -5.38
N ARG A 20 -12.35 -5.07 -5.50
CA ARG A 20 -13.37 -6.07 -5.84
C ARG A 20 -14.48 -5.46 -6.68
N TRP A 21 -15.12 -6.31 -7.48
CA TRP A 21 -16.39 -5.97 -8.11
C TRP A 21 -17.52 -6.11 -7.10
N LEU A 22 -18.41 -5.12 -7.07
CA LEU A 22 -19.63 -5.14 -6.27
C LEU A 22 -20.84 -5.01 -7.20
N GLU A 23 -21.80 -5.91 -7.01
CA GLU A 23 -23.09 -5.86 -7.67
C GLU A 23 -23.97 -4.81 -6.98
N LYS A 24 -24.51 -3.88 -7.76
CA LYS A 24 -25.47 -2.89 -7.29
C LYS A 24 -26.75 -3.03 -8.10
N PHE A 25 -27.86 -3.21 -7.39
CA PHE A 25 -29.19 -3.23 -8.00
C PHE A 25 -29.70 -1.80 -8.16
N ASP A 26 -30.20 -1.47 -9.34
CA ASP A 26 -30.99 -0.27 -9.52
C ASP A 26 -32.43 -0.46 -9.00
N ARG A 27 -33.22 0.62 -8.99
CA ARG A 27 -34.62 0.57 -8.55
C ARG A 27 -35.52 -0.28 -9.47
N LEU A 28 -35.04 -0.66 -10.65
CA LEU A 28 -35.75 -1.45 -11.66
C LEU A 28 -35.34 -2.93 -11.61
N GLY A 29 -34.41 -3.32 -10.73
CA GLY A 29 -33.92 -4.68 -10.58
C GLY A 29 -32.78 -5.05 -11.53
N ASN A 30 -32.23 -4.11 -12.31
CA ASN A 30 -31.06 -4.37 -13.15
C ASN A 30 -29.78 -4.40 -12.30
N VAL A 31 -28.85 -5.29 -12.68
CA VAL A 31 -27.55 -5.44 -12.02
C VAL A 31 -26.52 -4.57 -12.73
N ALA A 32 -25.91 -3.65 -11.99
CA ALA A 32 -24.74 -2.89 -12.41
C ALA A 32 -23.50 -3.34 -11.63
N MET A 33 -22.41 -3.63 -12.34
CA MET A 33 -21.12 -3.98 -11.75
C MET A 33 -20.31 -2.72 -11.51
N ILE A 34 -19.95 -2.47 -10.24
CA ILE A 34 -19.11 -1.34 -9.86
C ILE A 34 -17.79 -1.86 -9.32
N TRP A 35 -16.68 -1.36 -9.87
CA TRP A 35 -15.36 -1.65 -9.32
C TRP A 35 -15.11 -0.79 -8.08
N ILE A 36 -14.83 -1.45 -6.96
CA ILE A 36 -14.37 -0.80 -5.73
C ILE A 36 -12.86 -0.91 -5.68
N SER A 37 -12.19 0.25 -5.58
CA SER A 37 -10.73 0.32 -5.47
C SER A 37 -10.22 -0.36 -4.22
N ASP A 38 -9.01 -0.93 -4.31
CA ASP A 38 -8.29 -1.51 -3.18
C ASP A 38 -8.02 -0.45 -2.10
N THR A 39 -8.67 -0.58 -0.95
CA THR A 39 -8.59 0.43 0.13
C THR A 39 -7.22 0.47 0.78
N ARG A 40 -6.47 -0.65 0.76
CA ARG A 40 -5.08 -0.71 1.24
C ARG A 40 -4.22 0.22 0.39
N LYS A 41 -4.34 0.13 -0.93
CA LYS A 41 -3.60 0.98 -1.88
C LYS A 41 -3.95 2.45 -1.73
N VAL A 42 -5.22 2.76 -1.43
CA VAL A 42 -5.66 4.15 -1.18
C VAL A 42 -4.98 4.69 0.08
N PHE A 43 -4.95 3.92 1.17
CA PHE A 43 -4.25 4.34 2.38
C PHE A 43 -2.73 4.50 2.16
N ILE A 44 -2.09 3.50 1.54
CA ILE A 44 -0.67 3.54 1.18
C ILE A 44 -0.35 4.82 0.38
N GLY A 45 -1.10 5.08 -0.69
CA GLY A 45 -0.91 6.28 -1.51
C GLY A 45 -1.16 7.59 -0.75
N SER A 46 -2.06 7.60 0.24
CA SER A 46 -2.28 8.76 1.09
C SER A 46 -1.07 9.06 2.00
N VAL A 47 -0.46 8.01 2.55
CA VAL A 47 0.74 8.13 3.39
C VAL A 47 1.94 8.56 2.55
N ASP A 48 2.12 8.02 1.34
CA ASP A 48 3.14 8.49 0.40
C ASP A 48 2.98 9.98 0.08
N ALA A 49 1.75 10.42 -0.22
CA ALA A 49 1.48 11.82 -0.49
C ALA A 49 1.83 12.71 0.72
N LEU A 50 1.53 12.27 1.94
CA LEU A 50 1.90 12.99 3.16
C LEU A 50 3.42 12.99 3.38
N TYR A 51 4.10 11.88 3.12
CA TYR A 51 5.55 11.75 3.19
C TYR A 51 6.21 12.75 2.25
N TYR A 52 5.83 12.78 0.96
CA TYR A 52 6.41 13.69 -0.02
C TYR A 52 6.15 15.16 0.33
N LEU A 53 4.96 15.47 0.86
CA LEU A 53 4.64 16.82 1.31
C LEU A 53 5.55 17.28 2.47
N LEU A 54 5.98 16.36 3.32
CA LEU A 54 6.83 16.63 4.49
C LEU A 54 8.32 16.34 4.22
N GLU A 55 8.69 15.96 2.99
CA GLU A 55 10.05 15.55 2.63
C GLU A 55 11.13 16.56 3.08
N PRO A 56 10.98 17.89 2.89
CA PRO A 56 11.98 18.85 3.37
C PRO A 56 12.18 18.82 4.89
N LYS A 57 11.13 18.49 5.65
CA LYS A 57 11.17 18.42 7.11
C LYS A 57 11.70 17.07 7.59
N ILE A 58 11.35 16.00 6.88
CA ILE A 58 11.89 14.65 7.09
C ILE A 58 13.41 14.67 6.93
N ARG A 59 13.94 15.29 5.87
CA ARG A 59 15.39 15.40 5.64
C ARG A 59 16.13 16.19 6.72
N ALA A 60 15.44 17.08 7.44
CA ALA A 60 16.03 17.88 8.50
C ALA A 60 15.96 17.19 9.88
N ASP A 61 15.14 16.14 10.03
CA ASP A 61 14.90 15.43 11.27
C ASP A 61 15.71 14.12 11.30
N LYS A 62 16.74 14.08 12.16
CA LYS A 62 17.67 12.94 12.26
C LYS A 62 16.99 11.65 12.73
N ASP A 63 15.99 11.76 13.60
CA ASP A 63 15.28 10.60 14.14
C ASP A 63 14.43 9.95 13.04
N PHE A 64 13.76 10.78 12.24
CA PHE A 64 12.97 10.32 11.10
C PHE A 64 13.86 9.74 9.99
N GLU A 65 15.05 10.28 9.75
CA GLU A 65 16.01 9.73 8.78
C GLU A 65 16.37 8.27 9.12
N LYS A 66 16.57 7.96 10.41
CA LYS A 66 16.82 6.59 10.86
C LYS A 66 15.63 5.67 10.59
N ALA A 67 14.42 6.11 10.97
CA ALA A 67 13.19 5.35 10.73
C ALA A 67 12.97 5.08 9.23
N THR A 68 13.24 6.07 8.37
CA THR A 68 13.13 5.95 6.91
C THR A 68 14.02 4.83 6.36
N LYS A 69 15.25 4.69 6.88
CA LYS A 69 16.16 3.61 6.47
C LYS A 69 15.64 2.24 6.89
N GLU A 70 15.02 2.13 8.06
CA GLU A 70 14.41 0.88 8.53
C GLU A 70 13.19 0.52 7.67
N PHE A 71 12.29 1.48 7.40
CA PHE A 71 11.14 1.28 6.49
C PHE A 71 11.58 0.83 5.10
N GLY A 72 12.63 1.44 4.53
CA GLY A 72 13.16 1.04 3.22
C GLY A 72 13.62 -0.42 3.19
N LYS A 73 14.32 -0.88 4.24
CA LYS A 73 14.74 -2.28 4.36
C LYS A 73 13.55 -3.23 4.47
N ASP A 74 12.55 -2.87 5.27
CA ASP A 74 11.36 -3.70 5.44
C ASP A 74 10.56 -3.82 4.15
N LEU A 75 10.37 -2.71 3.43
CA LEU A 75 9.72 -2.71 2.12
C LEU A 75 10.49 -3.55 1.09
N GLU A 76 11.82 -3.44 1.07
CA GLU A 76 12.67 -4.25 0.21
C GLU A 76 12.58 -5.75 0.56
N ASN A 77 12.60 -6.10 1.84
CA ASN A 77 12.46 -7.48 2.31
C ASN A 77 11.10 -8.07 1.92
N ILE A 78 10.02 -7.30 2.11
CA ILE A 78 8.66 -7.69 1.72
C ILE A 78 8.58 -7.88 0.21
N PHE A 79 9.09 -6.92 -0.57
CA PHE A 79 9.13 -7.06 -2.04
C PHE A 79 9.91 -8.30 -2.45
N ASN A 80 11.10 -8.52 -1.90
CA ASN A 80 11.92 -9.68 -2.24
C ASN A 80 11.29 -11.02 -1.92
N LYS A 81 10.44 -11.07 -0.88
CA LYS A 81 9.73 -12.26 -0.42
C LYS A 81 8.50 -12.60 -1.27
N TYR A 82 7.75 -11.60 -1.70
CA TYR A 82 6.45 -11.83 -2.37
C TYR A 82 6.43 -11.48 -3.86
N ALA A 83 7.41 -10.73 -4.37
CA ALA A 83 7.50 -10.43 -5.79
C ALA A 83 7.71 -11.71 -6.60
N TYR A 84 7.01 -11.78 -7.72
CA TYR A 84 7.20 -12.83 -8.70
C TYR A 84 8.53 -12.63 -9.40
N THR A 85 9.31 -13.72 -9.54
CA THR A 85 10.55 -13.70 -10.32
C THR A 85 10.26 -14.26 -11.70
N HIS A 86 10.43 -13.44 -12.73
CA HIS A 86 10.19 -13.85 -14.10
C HIS A 86 11.13 -14.99 -14.50
N TRP A 87 10.58 -16.10 -14.98
CA TRP A 87 11.36 -17.31 -15.26
C TRP A 87 12.47 -17.09 -16.30
N LYS A 88 12.24 -16.20 -17.29
CA LYS A 88 13.18 -15.92 -18.39
C LYS A 88 14.14 -14.78 -18.08
N THR A 89 13.63 -13.63 -17.63
CA THR A 89 14.46 -12.42 -17.41
C THR A 89 15.08 -12.39 -16.02
N LYS A 90 14.59 -13.22 -15.08
CA LYS A 90 14.96 -13.22 -13.66
C LYS A 90 14.64 -11.92 -12.92
N GLU A 91 13.92 -11.00 -13.57
CA GLU A 91 13.46 -9.76 -12.96
C GLU A 91 12.35 -10.03 -11.96
N LYS A 92 12.39 -9.31 -10.84
CA LYS A 92 11.33 -9.34 -9.84
C LYS A 92 10.32 -8.24 -10.11
N PHE A 93 9.04 -8.59 -10.08
CA PHE A 93 7.96 -7.64 -10.16
C PHE A 93 6.72 -8.16 -9.44
N LEU A 94 5.75 -7.28 -9.18
CA LEU A 94 4.44 -7.67 -8.66
C LEU A 94 3.46 -7.79 -9.84
N PRO A 95 2.97 -9.01 -10.15
CA PRO A 95 1.99 -9.18 -11.20
C PRO A 95 0.69 -8.42 -10.89
N THR A 96 0.02 -7.95 -11.93
CA THR A 96 -1.34 -7.40 -11.77
C THR A 96 -2.29 -8.52 -11.35
N ILE A 97 -3.23 -8.22 -10.45
CA ILE A 97 -4.23 -9.21 -10.00
C ILE A 97 -5.00 -9.78 -11.20
N GLY A 98 -5.16 -11.10 -11.25
CA GLY A 98 -5.80 -11.81 -12.34
C GLY A 98 -4.98 -11.91 -13.62
N SER A 99 -3.73 -11.43 -13.63
CA SER A 99 -2.82 -11.60 -14.78
C SER A 99 -2.39 -13.06 -14.92
N THR A 100 -2.07 -13.44 -16.15
CA THR A 100 -1.53 -14.77 -16.44
C THR A 100 -0.02 -14.74 -16.25
N ILE A 101 0.48 -15.58 -15.35
CA ILE A 101 1.92 -15.73 -15.10
C ILE A 101 2.36 -17.17 -15.39
N VAL A 102 3.67 -17.34 -15.55
CA VAL A 102 4.26 -18.66 -15.79
C VAL A 102 4.75 -19.23 -14.46
N LEU A 103 4.24 -20.40 -14.07
CA LEU A 103 4.62 -21.11 -12.87
C LEU A 103 5.29 -22.43 -13.21
N ALA A 104 6.33 -22.79 -12.46
CA ALA A 104 6.92 -24.11 -12.54
C ALA A 104 6.01 -25.09 -11.81
N ASN A 105 5.58 -26.14 -12.49
CA ASN A 105 4.85 -27.23 -11.88
C ASN A 105 5.85 -28.30 -11.40
N ASP A 106 5.99 -28.43 -10.09
CA ASP A 106 6.94 -29.37 -9.47
C ASP A 106 6.68 -30.84 -9.84
N LYS A 107 5.42 -31.19 -10.13
CA LYS A 107 5.00 -32.55 -10.48
C LYS A 107 5.33 -32.89 -11.92
N THR A 108 5.07 -31.97 -12.85
CA THR A 108 5.25 -32.21 -14.29
C THR A 108 6.62 -31.75 -14.80
N LYS A 109 7.39 -31.01 -13.98
CA LYS A 109 8.64 -30.32 -14.37
C LYS A 109 8.48 -29.41 -15.59
N ARG A 110 7.26 -28.95 -15.86
CA ARG A 110 6.91 -28.05 -16.97
C ARG A 110 6.48 -26.69 -16.43
N TYR A 111 6.56 -25.70 -17.31
CA TYR A 111 6.04 -24.37 -17.06
C TYR A 111 4.59 -24.28 -17.52
N GLU A 112 3.72 -23.75 -16.68
CA GLU A 112 2.28 -23.61 -16.95
C GLU A 112 1.88 -22.15 -16.84
N PHE A 113 1.01 -21.72 -17.75
CA PHE A 113 0.40 -20.39 -17.73
C PHE A 113 -0.82 -20.42 -16.81
N VAL A 114 -0.74 -19.72 -15.68
CA VAL A 114 -1.78 -19.73 -14.65
C VAL A 114 -2.34 -18.33 -14.49
N LYS A 115 -3.62 -18.15 -14.84
CA LYS A 115 -4.35 -16.90 -14.62
C LYS A 115 -4.60 -16.72 -13.13
N GLY A 116 -4.19 -15.58 -12.56
CA GLY A 116 -4.31 -15.30 -11.14
C GLY A 116 -3.44 -16.20 -10.25
N GLY A 117 -2.47 -16.92 -10.84
CA GLY A 117 -1.63 -17.88 -10.11
C GLY A 117 -0.74 -17.25 -9.02
N TRP A 118 -0.61 -15.92 -9.01
CA TRP A 118 0.13 -15.17 -7.99
C TRP A 118 -0.75 -14.28 -7.11
N ASP A 119 -2.07 -14.30 -7.27
CA ASP A 119 -2.96 -13.33 -6.63
C ASP A 119 -2.91 -13.42 -5.09
N MET A 120 -2.75 -14.63 -4.55
CA MET A 120 -2.56 -14.84 -3.11
C MET A 120 -1.30 -14.12 -2.60
N TYR A 121 -0.16 -14.30 -3.28
CA TYR A 121 1.09 -13.65 -2.90
C TYR A 121 1.02 -12.13 -3.10
N GLY A 122 0.35 -11.67 -4.16
CA GLY A 122 0.06 -10.26 -4.37
C GLY A 122 -0.76 -9.65 -3.23
N ASN A 123 -1.79 -10.35 -2.75
CA ASN A 123 -2.57 -9.87 -1.60
C ASN A 123 -1.76 -9.86 -0.30
N LEU A 124 -1.01 -10.94 -0.01
CA LEU A 124 -0.12 -10.99 1.15
C LEU A 124 0.95 -9.90 1.12
N TYR A 125 1.46 -9.54 -0.07
CA TYR A 125 2.35 -8.40 -0.23
C TYR A 125 1.69 -7.10 0.24
N PHE A 126 0.47 -6.80 -0.23
CA PHE A 126 -0.25 -5.58 0.16
C PHE A 126 -0.59 -5.56 1.66
N ASP A 127 -0.93 -6.71 2.25
CA ASP A 127 -1.20 -6.82 3.69
C ASP A 127 0.07 -6.57 4.52
N LYS A 128 1.25 -7.01 4.02
CA LYS A 128 2.52 -6.78 4.71
C LYS A 128 3.08 -5.39 4.58
N ILE A 129 2.98 -4.76 3.41
CA ILE A 129 3.38 -3.35 3.32
C ILE A 129 2.44 -2.46 4.13
N LEU A 130 1.16 -2.81 4.26
CA LEU A 130 0.21 -2.05 5.08
C LEU A 130 0.71 -1.86 6.52
N GLU A 131 1.29 -2.91 7.12
CA GLU A 131 1.92 -2.86 8.45
C GLU A 131 3.04 -1.81 8.51
N VAL A 132 3.90 -1.74 7.48
CA VAL A 132 4.99 -0.74 7.40
C VAL A 132 4.43 0.68 7.22
N TYR A 133 3.40 0.83 6.41
CA TYR A 133 2.76 2.13 6.16
C TYR A 133 2.00 2.65 7.39
N ASP A 134 1.44 1.77 8.23
CA ASP A 134 0.89 2.14 9.53
C ASP A 134 1.95 2.72 10.47
N LEU A 135 3.14 2.08 10.53
CA LEU A 135 4.27 2.60 11.30
C LEU A 135 4.77 3.93 10.75
N MET A 136 4.91 4.04 9.43
CA MET A 136 5.33 5.27 8.76
C MET A 136 4.35 6.41 9.03
N PHE A 137 3.05 6.15 9.00
CA PHE A 137 2.04 7.15 9.35
C PHE A 137 2.13 7.58 10.81
N GLY A 138 2.41 6.65 11.72
CA GLY A 138 2.71 6.94 13.13
C GLY A 138 3.87 7.94 13.28
N GLU A 139 5.00 7.65 12.63
CA GLU A 139 6.18 8.53 12.66
C GLU A 139 5.91 9.90 12.02
N LEU A 140 5.14 9.96 10.93
CA LEU A 140 4.76 11.22 10.30
C LEU A 140 3.93 12.08 11.27
N ASN A 141 3.00 11.47 12.01
CA ASN A 141 2.24 12.20 13.03
C ASN A 141 3.13 12.72 14.17
N CYS A 142 4.10 11.92 14.64
CA CYS A 142 5.09 12.35 15.63
C CYS A 142 5.90 13.55 15.12
N LEU A 143 6.38 13.51 13.87
CA LEU A 143 7.08 14.62 13.24
C LEU A 143 6.21 15.89 13.16
N ILE A 144 4.97 15.75 12.70
CA ILE A 144 4.02 16.87 12.61
C ILE A 144 3.78 17.51 13.98
N GLN A 145 3.68 16.70 15.03
CA GLN A 145 3.53 17.17 16.40
C GLN A 145 4.77 17.94 16.87
N ARG A 146 5.99 17.43 16.63
CA ARG A 146 7.25 18.12 16.96
C ARG A 146 7.36 19.47 16.26
N LEU A 147 6.95 19.53 15.00
CA LEU A 147 6.93 20.75 14.19
C LEU A 147 5.83 21.74 14.61
N GLY A 148 4.90 21.34 15.48
CA GLY A 148 3.90 22.22 16.07
C GLY A 148 2.80 22.67 15.11
N TYR A 149 2.55 21.93 14.02
CA TYR A 149 1.50 22.26 13.03
C TYR A 149 0.10 22.41 13.65
N PHE A 150 -0.15 21.79 14.81
CA PHE A 150 -1.44 21.80 15.49
C PHE A 150 -1.48 22.65 16.78
N LYS A 151 -0.45 23.44 17.08
CA LYS A 151 -0.53 24.35 18.24
C LYS A 151 -1.69 25.33 18.01
N LYS A 152 -2.72 25.25 18.86
CA LYS A 152 -3.80 26.25 18.88
C LYS A 152 -3.15 27.62 19.02
N LYS A 153 -3.56 28.60 18.20
CA LYS A 153 -3.34 30.01 18.53
C LYS A 153 -3.91 30.20 19.93
N ALA A 154 -3.05 30.53 20.90
CA ALA A 154 -3.52 31.00 22.19
C ALA A 154 -4.41 32.21 21.88
N GLY A 155 -5.71 32.08 22.13
CA GLY A 155 -6.63 33.20 22.00
C GLY A 155 -6.22 34.26 23.01
N PHE A 156 -6.02 35.48 22.50
CA PHE A 156 -5.94 36.70 23.29
C PHE A 156 -7.26 36.97 24.01
#